data_AF-A0A958IT73-F1
#
_entry.id   AF-A0A958IT73-F1
#
_cell.length_a   1.000
_cell.length_b   1.000
_cell.length_c   1.000
_cell.angle_alpha   90.00
_cell.angle_beta   90.00
_cell.angle_gamma   90.00
#
_symmetry.space_group_name_H-M   'P 1'
#
loop_
_entity.id
_entity.type
_entity.pdbx_description
1 polymer ?
#
loop_
_entity_poly.entity_id
_entity_poly.type
_entity_poly.pdbx_seq_one_letter_code
_entity_poly.pdbx_strand_id
1 'polypeptide(L)'
;WVGLGAPRQEEWMAANYHQLQRGLMIGIGAGFDYLAGNTRHAPAWMKKYALEWLYRLIQEPRRLWKRYLVTNSLFVIFLALEWMGVKRFD
;
A
#
# COMPACT_ATOMS: atom_id res chain seq x y z
N TRP A 1 6.00 4.24 15.95
CA TRP A 1 5.60 3.37 14.81
C TRP A 1 4.10 3.13 14.86
N VAL A 2 3.42 3.09 13.72
CA VAL A 2 1.97 2.85 13.60
C VAL A 2 1.72 1.74 12.57
N GLY A 3 1.16 0.62 13.01
CA GLY A 3 0.98 -0.61 12.21
C GLY A 3 -0.48 -0.97 11.97
N LEU A 4 -1.36 0.02 11.76
CA LEU A 4 -2.81 -0.21 11.58
C LEU A 4 -3.21 -0.56 10.13
N GLY A 5 -2.26 -0.47 9.20
CA GLY A 5 -2.50 -0.62 7.76
C GLY A 5 -3.22 0.59 7.15
N ALA A 6 -3.04 0.78 5.84
CA ALA A 6 -3.68 1.88 5.13
C ALA A 6 -5.16 1.57 4.82
N PRO A 7 -6.10 2.55 4.96
CA PRO A 7 -5.87 3.96 5.30
C PRO A 7 -5.90 4.29 6.80
N ARG A 8 -6.22 3.31 7.65
CA ARG A 8 -6.46 3.52 9.10
C ARG A 8 -5.25 4.08 9.83
N GLN A 9 -4.04 3.71 9.40
CA GLN A 9 -2.82 4.25 10.00
C GLN A 9 -2.70 5.76 9.74
N GLU A 10 -2.97 6.22 8.51
CA GLU A 10 -2.90 7.63 8.15
C GLU A 10 -3.99 8.42 8.86
N GLU A 11 -5.22 7.90 8.90
CA GLU A 11 -6.35 8.50 9.61
C GLU A 11 -6.07 8.63 11.11
N TRP A 12 -5.55 7.57 11.74
CA TRP A 12 -5.22 7.59 13.16
C TRP A 12 -4.08 8.57 13.46
N MET A 13 -3.04 8.59 12.63
CA MET A 13 -1.93 9.54 12.77
C MET A 13 -2.45 10.98 12.62
N ALA A 14 -3.26 11.27 11.60
CA ALA A 14 -3.84 12.59 11.37
C ALA A 14 -4.77 13.03 12.51
N ALA A 15 -5.48 12.10 13.15
CA ALA A 15 -6.35 12.41 14.29
C ALA A 15 -5.57 12.61 15.61
N ASN A 16 -4.39 12.01 15.76
CA ASN A 16 -3.68 11.95 17.05
C ASN A 16 -2.32 12.68 17.06
N TYR A 17 -1.83 13.20 15.94
CA TYR A 17 -0.49 13.81 15.88
C TYR A 17 -0.33 14.98 16.86
N HIS A 18 -1.40 15.74 17.12
CA HIS A 18 -1.40 16.84 18.10
C HIS A 18 -1.08 16.40 19.54
N GLN A 19 -1.33 15.14 19.88
CA GLN A 19 -1.03 14.59 21.21
C GLN A 19 0.46 14.23 21.36
N LEU A 20 1.21 14.20 20.26
CA LEU A 20 2.63 13.86 20.27
C LEU A 20 3.47 15.07 20.67
N GLN A 21 3.89 15.11 21.94
CA GLN A 21 4.71 16.21 22.45
C GLN A 21 6.14 16.22 21.86
N ARG A 22 6.69 15.05 21.54
CA ARG A 22 8.03 14.87 20.94
C ARG A 22 8.09 13.60 20.09
N GLY A 23 8.85 13.65 18.99
CA GLY A 23 9.15 12.49 18.14
C GLY A 23 8.44 12.51 16.78
N LEU A 24 8.41 11.36 16.10
CA LEU A 24 7.79 11.17 14.79
C LEU A 24 6.83 9.97 14.80
N MET A 25 5.69 10.12 14.14
CA MET A 25 4.83 8.98 13.78
C MET A 25 5.27 8.42 12.43
N ILE A 26 5.62 7.13 12.40
CA ILE A 26 6.00 6.42 11.18
C ILE A 26 5.01 5.27 10.96
N GLY A 27 4.24 5.35 9.88
CA GLY A 27 3.39 4.27 9.41
C GLY A 27 4.23 3.13 8.82
N ILE A 28 4.09 1.92 9.32
CA ILE A 28 4.84 0.73 8.87
C ILE A 28 3.98 -0.29 8.12
N GLY A 29 2.67 -0.05 8.03
CA GLY A 29 1.72 -0.99 7.45
C GLY A 29 1.83 -2.37 8.11
N ALA A 30 1.98 -3.40 7.27
CA ALA A 30 2.09 -4.80 7.69
C ALA A 30 3.50 -5.21 8.19
N GLY A 31 4.38 -4.25 8.51
CA GLY A 31 5.76 -4.54 8.93
C GLY A 31 5.84 -5.50 10.13
N PHE A 32 4.97 -5.34 11.13
CA PHE A 32 4.92 -6.27 12.26
C PHE A 32 4.39 -7.65 11.88
N ASP A 33 3.45 -7.75 10.92
CA ASP A 33 2.96 -9.05 10.45
C ASP A 33 4.06 -9.86 9.74
N TYR A 34 4.96 -9.18 9.03
CA TYR A 34 6.15 -9.82 8.45
C TYR A 34 7.14 -10.25 9.53
N LEU A 35 7.43 -9.38 10.51
CA LEU A 35 8.34 -9.70 11.62
C LEU A 35 7.82 -10.86 12.50
N ALA A 36 6.51 -10.94 12.71
CA ALA A 36 5.86 -12.01 13.45
C ALA A 36 5.73 -13.32 12.66
N GLY A 37 6.05 -13.32 11.36
CA GLY A 37 5.90 -14.50 10.49
C GLY A 37 4.45 -14.81 10.08
N ASN A 38 3.50 -13.92 10.37
CA ASN A 38 2.10 -14.07 9.98
C ASN A 38 1.90 -13.89 8.47
N THR A 39 2.72 -13.04 7.85
CA THR A 39 2.71 -12.81 6.40
C THR A 39 4.03 -13.27 5.78
N ARG A 40 3.94 -13.95 4.64
CA ARG A 40 5.12 -14.40 3.89
C ARG A 40 5.51 -13.37 2.84
N HIS A 41 6.80 -13.14 2.67
CA HIS A 41 7.32 -12.38 1.54
C HIS A 41 7.16 -13.16 0.23
N ALA A 42 7.04 -12.42 -0.88
CA ALA A 42 7.07 -13.02 -2.20
C ALA A 42 8.43 -13.69 -2.48
N PRO A 43 8.45 -14.81 -3.22
CA PRO A 43 9.68 -15.42 -3.71
C PRO A 43 10.58 -14.40 -4.43
N ALA A 44 11.90 -14.63 -4.41
CA ALA A 44 12.88 -13.69 -4.97
C ALA A 44 12.63 -13.36 -6.46
N TRP A 45 12.22 -14.36 -7.25
CA TRP A 45 11.90 -14.15 -8.66
C TRP A 45 10.70 -13.21 -8.84
N MET A 46 9.65 -13.32 -8.02
CA MET A 46 8.49 -12.42 -8.10
C MET A 46 8.87 -10.99 -7.74
N LYS A 47 9.69 -10.81 -6.69
CA LYS A 47 10.21 -9.50 -6.31
C LYS A 47 11.02 -8.86 -7.44
N LYS A 48 11.85 -9.65 -8.13
CA LYS A 48 12.64 -9.19 -9.29
C LYS A 48 11.78 -8.64 -10.44
N TYR A 49 10.59 -9.20 -10.63
CA TYR A 49 9.65 -8.77 -11.68
C TYR A 49 8.55 -7.81 -11.16
N ALA A 50 8.71 -7.23 -9.97
CA ALA A 50 7.71 -6.36 -9.35
C ALA A 50 6.31 -7.01 -9.19
N LEU A 51 6.26 -8.34 -9.04
CA LEU A 51 5.02 -9.13 -8.90
C LEU A 51 4.59 -9.33 -7.44
N GLU A 52 5.16 -8.58 -6.51
CA GLU A 52 4.83 -8.72 -5.09
C GLU A 52 3.36 -8.38 -4.80
N TRP A 53 2.78 -7.42 -5.53
CA TRP A 53 1.34 -7.14 -5.45
C TRP A 53 0.49 -8.36 -5.83
N LEU A 54 0.86 -9.09 -6.88
CA LEU A 54 0.14 -10.28 -7.32
C LEU A 54 0.24 -11.39 -6.26
N TYR A 55 1.43 -11.59 -5.70
CA TYR A 55 1.62 -12.55 -4.61
C TYR A 55 0.76 -12.21 -3.38
N ARG A 56 0.66 -10.92 -3.02
CA ARG A 56 -0.22 -10.46 -1.94
C ARG A 56 -1.70 -10.66 -2.27
N LEU A 57 -2.11 -10.42 -3.51
CA LEU A 57 -3.48 -10.68 -3.96
C LEU A 57 -3.84 -12.16 -3.83
N ILE A 58 -2.93 -13.07 -4.16
CA ILE A 58 -3.14 -14.51 -4.01
C ILE A 58 -3.26 -14.91 -2.53
N GLN A 59 -2.47 -14.30 -1.64
CA GLN A 59 -2.55 -14.56 -0.20
C GLN A 59 -3.83 -14.00 0.43
N GLU A 60 -4.30 -12.83 -0.01
CA GLU A 60 -5.43 -12.12 0.59
C GLU A 60 -6.46 -11.66 -0.45
N PRO A 61 -7.05 -12.59 -1.21
CA PRO A 61 -7.87 -12.25 -2.37
C PRO A 61 -9.08 -11.43 -1.96
N ARG A 62 -9.78 -11.83 -0.88
CA ARG A 62 -10.97 -11.13 -0.36
C ARG A 62 -10.73 -9.69 0.05
N ARG A 63 -9.52 -9.35 0.53
CA ARG A 63 -9.18 -8.00 0.99
C ARG A 63 -8.66 -7.13 -0.15
N LEU A 64 -7.78 -7.68 -0.99
CA LEU A 64 -7.02 -6.88 -1.95
C LEU A 64 -7.67 -6.78 -3.33
N TRP A 65 -8.58 -7.69 -3.71
CA TRP A 65 -9.17 -7.69 -5.06
C TRP A 65 -9.87 -6.38 -5.42
N LYS A 66 -10.78 -5.88 -4.57
CA LYS A 66 -11.49 -4.62 -4.82
C LYS A 66 -10.52 -3.46 -4.90
N ARG A 67 -9.57 -3.43 -3.96
CA ARG A 67 -8.56 -2.37 -3.88
C ARG A 67 -7.78 -2.30 -5.18
N TYR A 68 -7.23 -3.42 -5.65
CA TYR A 68 -6.41 -3.45 -6.86
C TYR A 68 -7.22 -3.25 -8.13
N LEU A 69 -8.45 -3.76 -8.21
CA LEU A 69 -9.32 -3.48 -9.35
C LEU A 69 -9.53 -1.97 -9.50
N VAL A 70 -9.83 -1.27 -8.41
CA VAL A 70 -10.04 0.18 -8.44
C VAL A 70 -8.72 0.94 -8.67
N THR A 71 -7.71 0.71 -7.83
CA THR A 71 -6.47 1.51 -7.88
C THR A 71 -5.67 1.25 -9.16
N ASN A 72 -5.58 0.00 -9.63
CA ASN A 72 -4.80 -0.30 -10.82
C ASN A 72 -5.52 0.18 -12.08
N SER A 73 -6.87 0.11 -12.13
CA SER A 73 -7.61 0.66 -13.26
C SER A 73 -7.48 2.18 -13.33
N LEU A 74 -7.58 2.87 -12.19
CA LEU A 74 -7.34 4.32 -12.12
C LEU A 74 -5.92 4.67 -12.54
N PHE A 75 -4.92 3.91 -12.09
CA PHE A 75 -3.53 4.10 -12.50
C PHE A 75 -3.36 3.97 -14.02
N VAL A 76 -3.91 2.92 -14.62
CA VAL A 76 -3.85 2.71 -16.09
C VAL A 76 -4.55 3.85 -16.84
N ILE A 77 -5.69 4.32 -16.35
CA ILE A 77 -6.42 5.45 -16.94
C ILE A 77 -5.58 6.73 -16.85
N PHE A 78 -5.04 7.05 -15.68
CA PHE A 78 -4.21 8.24 -15.50
C PHE A 78 -2.94 8.20 -16.35
N LEU A 79 -2.29 7.03 -16.39
CA LEU A 79 -1.13 6.81 -17.25
C LEU A 79 -1.48 6.98 -18.74
N ALA A 80 -2.62 6.46 -19.18
CA ALA A 80 -3.08 6.61 -20.56
C ALA A 80 -3.40 8.08 -20.88
N LEU A 81 -4.09 8.79 -19.98
CA LEU A 81 -4.41 10.22 -20.14
C LEU A 81 -3.14 11.08 -20.22
N GLU A 82 -2.15 10.76 -19.41
CA GLU A 82 -0.84 11.43 -19.44
C GLU A 82 -0.11 11.13 -20.74
N TRP A 83 -0.07 9.87 -21.17
CA TRP A 83 0.61 9.47 -22.39
C TRP A 83 -0.05 10.06 -23.65
N MET A 84 -1.37 10.22 -23.65
CA MET A 84 -2.12 10.89 -24.71
C MET A 84 -2.00 12.42 -24.66
N GLY A 85 -1.30 13.00 -23.68
CA GLY A 85 -1.12 14.44 -23.53
C GLY A 85 -2.37 15.19 -23.09
N VAL A 86 -3.42 14.48 -22.65
CA VAL A 86 -4.71 15.08 -22.24
C VAL A 86 -4.57 15.79 -20.91
N LYS A 87 -3.76 15.24 -19.99
CA LYS A 87 -3.54 15.80 -18.67
C LYS A 87 -2.20 15.36 -18.10
N ARG A 88 -1.38 16.32 -17.66
CA ARG A 88 -0.17 16.04 -16.88
C ARG A 88 -0.51 15.95 -15.40
N PHE A 89 0.04 14.94 -14.72
CA PHE A 89 -0.11 14.73 -13.29
C PHE A 89 1.28 14.93 -12.65
N ASP A 90 1.74 16.19 -12.64
CA ASP A 90 3.00 16.62 -12.02
C ASP A 90 2.88 16.75 -10.50
#